data_AF-A0A8B6H6S2-F1
#
_entry.id   AF-A0A8B6H6S2-F1
#
_cell.length_a   1.000
_cell.length_b   1.000
_cell.length_c   1.000
_cell.angle_alpha   90.00
_cell.angle_beta   90.00
_cell.angle_gamma   90.00
#
_symmetry.space_group_name_H-M   'P 1'
#
loop_
_entity.id
_entity.type
_entity.pdbx_description
1 polymer ?
#
loop_
_entity_poly.entity_id
_entity_poly.type
_entity_poly.pdbx_seq_one_letter_code
_entity_poly.pdbx_strand_id
1 'polypeptide(L)'
;MTLGRQMYPSRGDFFLRKFEEATRTPFGYLLVDLKARTPEASRLRTEVLQVGQGETPDEKKEDIHLSEDESSVSSDEDMADETTDLSSDDAERREDLIACRDCGVVFAHLRGLEAHSQQGCGKKNGIVLPMTGKDVEDTLSGLPVTVCCAEDLPSYVSDRPRTFVVNTDNCDQKGSHWVAFHFPALGSTRIFRLLRTIPGNVPMLF
;
A
#
# COMPACT_ATOMS: atom_id res chain seq x y z
N MET A 1 -2.15 19.28 7.61
CA MET A 1 -3.39 18.46 7.62
C MET A 1 -3.02 17.01 7.35
N THR A 2 -3.60 16.04 8.06
CA THR A 2 -3.37 14.62 7.80
C THR A 2 -4.30 14.11 6.69
N LEU A 3 -3.85 13.15 5.87
CA LEU A 3 -4.61 12.53 4.77
C LEU A 3 -6.04 12.14 5.18
N GLY A 4 -6.17 11.50 6.35
CA GLY A 4 -7.45 11.09 6.91
C GLY A 4 -8.43 12.24 7.17
N ARG A 5 -7.96 13.46 7.51
CA ARG A 5 -8.85 14.62 7.69
C ARG A 5 -9.39 15.16 6.36
N GLN A 6 -8.68 14.98 5.26
CA GLN A 6 -9.15 15.37 3.93
C GLN A 6 -10.21 14.39 3.41
N MET A 7 -9.97 13.10 3.63
CA MET A 7 -10.88 12.04 3.21
C MET A 7 -12.08 11.89 4.14
N TYR A 8 -11.93 12.13 5.44
CA TYR A 8 -12.97 11.93 6.45
C TYR A 8 -12.97 13.10 7.44
N PRO A 9 -13.51 14.27 7.04
CA PRO A 9 -13.66 15.39 7.94
C PRO A 9 -14.41 14.96 9.20
N SER A 10 -13.80 15.16 10.37
CA SER A 10 -14.35 14.80 11.69
C SER A 10 -14.42 13.29 12.03
N ARG A 11 -13.94 12.38 11.17
CA ARG A 11 -13.98 10.93 11.41
C ARG A 11 -12.61 10.25 11.26
N GLY A 12 -11.64 10.72 12.03
CA GLY A 12 -10.26 10.20 12.02
C GLY A 12 -10.16 8.72 12.37
N ASP A 13 -10.93 8.25 13.35
CA ASP A 13 -10.91 6.85 13.80
C ASP A 13 -11.44 5.90 12.71
N PHE A 14 -12.40 6.37 11.91
CA PHE A 14 -12.93 5.61 10.78
C PHE A 14 -11.86 5.42 9.70
N PHE A 15 -11.10 6.48 9.39
CA PHE A 15 -9.97 6.40 8.47
C PHE A 15 -8.95 5.36 8.94
N LEU A 16 -8.54 5.39 10.21
CA LEU A 16 -7.55 4.45 10.74
C LEU A 16 -8.04 3.01 10.64
N ARG A 17 -9.29 2.73 11.03
CA ARG A 17 -9.89 1.40 10.93
C ARG A 17 -9.92 0.89 9.50
N LYS A 18 -10.34 1.74 8.54
CA LYS A 18 -10.38 1.37 7.12
C LYS A 18 -9.01 1.22 6.50
N PHE A 19 -8.04 2.02 6.94
CA PHE A 19 -6.66 1.91 6.52
C PHE A 19 -6.06 0.60 7.01
N GLU A 20 -6.22 0.26 8.30
CA GLU A 20 -5.76 -1.02 8.87
C GLU A 20 -6.39 -2.21 8.17
N GLU A 21 -7.71 -2.19 7.95
CA GLU A 21 -8.43 -3.21 7.19
C GLU A 21 -7.86 -3.36 5.78
N ALA A 22 -7.62 -2.23 5.10
CA ALA A 22 -7.08 -2.20 3.75
C ALA A 22 -5.62 -2.66 3.65
N THR A 23 -4.84 -2.47 4.70
CA THR A 23 -3.42 -2.89 4.76
C THR A 23 -3.22 -4.24 5.45
N ARG A 24 -4.29 -4.90 5.92
CA ARG A 24 -4.21 -6.19 6.60
C ARG A 24 -3.65 -7.28 5.69
N THR A 25 -3.97 -7.22 4.40
CA THR A 25 -3.42 -8.11 3.39
C THR A 25 -2.07 -7.58 2.90
N PRO A 26 -0.96 -8.29 3.15
CA PRO A 26 0.35 -7.86 2.66
C PRO A 26 0.39 -7.93 1.12
N PHE A 27 1.21 -7.07 0.50
CA PHE A 27 1.42 -7.01 -0.96
C PHE A 27 0.18 -6.65 -1.81
N GLY A 28 -0.81 -5.99 -1.20
CA GLY A 28 -1.99 -5.47 -1.89
C GLY A 28 -1.85 -4.05 -2.43
N TYR A 29 -2.81 -3.62 -3.25
CA TYR A 29 -2.94 -2.24 -3.71
C TYR A 29 -4.00 -1.52 -2.90
N LEU A 30 -3.68 -0.30 -2.43
CA LEU A 30 -4.62 0.58 -1.78
C LEU A 30 -4.88 1.80 -2.67
N LEU A 31 -6.07 1.87 -3.24
CA LEU A 31 -6.55 3.06 -3.94
C LEU A 31 -7.10 4.05 -2.93
N VAL A 32 -6.58 5.28 -2.97
CA VAL A 32 -6.96 6.38 -2.09
C VAL A 32 -7.58 7.50 -2.94
N ASP A 33 -8.89 7.72 -2.82
CA ASP A 33 -9.58 8.87 -3.43
C ASP A 33 -9.72 10.00 -2.41
N LEU A 34 -9.10 11.15 -2.71
CA LEU A 34 -9.06 12.33 -1.85
C LEU A 34 -10.29 13.25 -2.03
N LYS A 35 -11.20 12.95 -2.95
CA LYS A 35 -12.40 13.77 -3.16
C LYS A 35 -13.41 13.55 -2.04
N ALA A 36 -13.63 14.59 -1.23
CA ALA A 36 -14.62 14.57 -0.14
C ALA A 36 -16.08 14.36 -0.58
N ARG A 37 -16.38 14.39 -1.89
CA ARG A 37 -17.71 14.09 -2.45
C ARG A 37 -17.88 12.64 -2.90
N THR A 38 -16.80 11.89 -3.05
CA THR A 38 -16.87 10.46 -3.41
C THR A 38 -17.54 9.69 -2.27
N PRO A 39 -18.42 8.69 -2.53
CA PRO A 39 -18.98 7.86 -1.47
C PRO A 39 -17.89 7.24 -0.59
N GLU A 40 -18.14 7.17 0.72
CA GLU A 40 -17.19 6.70 1.74
C GLU A 40 -16.58 5.32 1.42
N ALA A 41 -17.42 4.36 1.02
CA ALA A 41 -16.98 3.01 0.63
C ALA A 41 -16.02 3.00 -0.59
N SER A 42 -16.00 4.08 -1.38
CA SER A 42 -15.16 4.18 -2.57
C SER A 42 -13.88 4.98 -2.34
N ARG A 43 -13.67 5.57 -1.16
CA ARG A 43 -12.49 6.42 -0.86
C ARG A 43 -11.23 5.62 -0.53
N LEU A 44 -11.40 4.45 0.10
CA LEU A 44 -10.32 3.50 0.40
C LEU A 44 -10.75 2.15 -0.17
N ARG A 45 -10.13 1.72 -1.27
CA ARG A 45 -10.44 0.43 -1.89
C ARG A 45 -9.20 -0.43 -1.98
N THR A 46 -9.31 -1.64 -1.46
CA THR A 46 -8.42 -2.75 -1.77
C THR A 46 -8.93 -3.48 -3.01
N GLU A 47 -8.13 -4.41 -3.54
CA GLU A 47 -8.60 -5.42 -4.51
C GLU A 47 -9.13 -4.84 -5.83
N VAL A 48 -8.77 -3.61 -6.17
CA VAL A 48 -9.19 -2.95 -7.41
C VAL A 48 -8.74 -3.71 -8.67
N LEU A 49 -7.81 -4.66 -8.51
CA LEU A 49 -7.25 -5.49 -9.57
C LEU A 49 -7.87 -6.88 -9.69
N GLN A 50 -8.80 -7.31 -8.81
CA GLN A 50 -9.40 -8.65 -8.87
C GLN A 50 -10.51 -8.80 -9.93
N VAL A 51 -10.73 -7.78 -10.77
CA VAL A 51 -11.69 -7.83 -11.88
C VAL A 51 -11.11 -8.68 -13.02
N GLY A 52 -11.19 -10.00 -12.89
CA GLY A 52 -10.72 -10.93 -13.91
C GLY A 52 -10.73 -12.41 -13.52
N GLN A 53 -10.86 -12.76 -12.23
CA GLN A 53 -11.15 -14.14 -11.85
C GLN A 53 -12.65 -14.34 -11.94
N GLY A 54 -13.09 -14.86 -13.09
CA GLY A 54 -14.48 -15.14 -13.37
C GLY A 54 -15.03 -16.20 -12.44
N GLU A 55 -15.68 -15.77 -11.36
CA GLU A 55 -16.80 -16.49 -10.81
C GLU A 55 -18.04 -15.92 -11.48
N THR A 56 -18.56 -16.67 -12.46
CA THR A 56 -19.91 -16.47 -12.97
C THR A 56 -20.87 -16.46 -11.78
N PRO A 57 -21.81 -15.51 -11.68
CA PRO A 57 -22.88 -15.61 -10.69
C PRO A 57 -23.69 -16.86 -11.02
N ASP A 58 -23.48 -17.91 -10.23
CA ASP A 58 -24.43 -19.01 -10.16
C ASP A 58 -25.68 -18.44 -9.51
N GLU A 59 -26.73 -18.25 -10.31
CA GLU A 59 -28.06 -17.82 -9.90
C GLU A 59 -28.65 -18.85 -8.94
N LYS A 60 -28.22 -18.84 -7.67
CA LYS A 60 -29.01 -19.40 -6.59
C LYS A 60 -30.06 -18.37 -6.20
N LYS A 61 -31.20 -18.52 -6.87
CA LYS A 61 -32.49 -17.98 -6.52
C LYS A 61 -32.87 -18.49 -5.12
N GLU A 62 -32.56 -17.71 -4.09
CA GLU A 62 -33.06 -17.95 -2.73
C GLU A 62 -34.44 -17.29 -2.60
N ASP A 63 -35.48 -18.13 -2.70
CA ASP A 63 -36.81 -17.81 -2.18
C ASP A 63 -36.72 -17.82 -0.65
N ILE A 64 -36.48 -16.66 -0.03
CA ILE A 64 -36.52 -16.51 1.42
C ILE A 64 -37.96 -16.23 1.85
N HIS A 65 -38.58 -17.30 2.33
CA HIS A 65 -39.83 -17.33 3.07
C HIS A 65 -39.69 -16.51 4.37
N LEU A 66 -40.50 -15.46 4.50
CA LEU A 66 -40.68 -14.72 5.75
C LEU A 66 -41.47 -15.59 6.73
N SER A 67 -40.80 -16.11 7.76
CA SER A 67 -41.43 -16.55 8.99
C SER A 67 -40.87 -15.73 10.14
N GLU A 68 -41.71 -14.87 10.69
CA GLU A 68 -41.54 -14.22 11.98
C GLU A 68 -41.69 -15.30 13.06
N ASP A 69 -40.63 -15.59 13.80
CA ASP A 69 -40.74 -16.33 15.06
C ASP A 69 -39.81 -15.70 16.10
N GLU A 70 -40.44 -14.93 16.97
CA GLU A 70 -39.92 -14.43 18.23
C GLU A 70 -39.86 -15.61 19.22
N SER A 71 -38.67 -16.02 19.65
CA SER A 71 -38.57 -16.81 20.89
C SER A 71 -37.34 -16.44 21.68
N SER A 72 -37.58 -15.72 22.76
CA SER A 72 -36.65 -15.47 23.85
C SER A 72 -36.43 -16.75 24.65
N VAL A 73 -35.18 -17.23 24.75
CA VAL A 73 -34.77 -18.15 25.81
C VAL A 73 -33.33 -17.86 26.22
N SER A 74 -33.19 -17.43 27.47
CA SER A 74 -31.96 -17.37 28.24
C SER A 74 -31.64 -18.74 28.81
N SER A 75 -30.40 -19.19 28.76
CA SER A 75 -29.87 -20.21 29.70
C SER A 75 -28.36 -20.05 29.78
N ASP A 76 -27.92 -19.64 30.96
CA ASP A 76 -26.55 -19.80 31.47
C ASP A 76 -26.22 -21.29 31.55
N GLU A 77 -25.14 -21.74 30.91
CA GLU A 77 -24.45 -22.98 31.30
C GLU A 77 -22.94 -22.78 31.26
N ASP A 78 -22.36 -22.85 32.47
CA ASP A 78 -20.96 -23.09 32.75
C ASP A 78 -20.55 -24.47 32.22
N MET A 79 -19.55 -24.52 31.34
CA MET A 79 -18.84 -25.76 31.01
C MET A 79 -17.34 -25.55 31.09
N ALA A 80 -16.75 -26.36 31.97
CA ALA A 80 -15.35 -26.38 32.32
C ALA A 80 -14.49 -27.08 31.26
N ASP A 81 -13.25 -26.59 31.18
CA ASP A 81 -12.02 -27.37 31.12
C ASP A 81 -11.95 -28.52 30.11
N GLU A 82 -11.40 -28.24 28.93
CA GLU A 82 -10.64 -29.24 28.20
C GLU A 82 -9.37 -28.60 27.64
N THR A 83 -8.26 -28.96 28.26
CA THR A 83 -6.90 -28.59 27.89
C THR A 83 -6.45 -29.43 26.69
N THR A 84 -6.69 -28.93 25.49
CA THR A 84 -6.06 -29.47 24.27
C THR A 84 -4.65 -28.91 24.11
N ASP A 85 -3.67 -29.65 24.62
CA ASP A 85 -2.24 -29.51 24.27
C ASP A 85 -2.04 -29.92 22.80
N LEU A 86 -2.11 -28.94 21.90
CA LEU A 86 -1.67 -29.10 20.52
C LEU A 86 -0.34 -28.36 20.34
N SER A 87 0.74 -29.13 20.41
CA SER A 87 2.08 -28.73 20.00
C SER A 87 2.10 -28.40 18.49
N SER A 88 1.96 -27.12 18.14
CA SER A 88 2.26 -26.60 16.81
C SER A 88 3.43 -25.61 16.91
N ASP A 89 4.64 -26.15 17.07
CA ASP A 89 5.89 -25.38 17.24
C ASP A 89 6.47 -24.82 15.93
N ASP A 90 5.72 -24.84 14.83
CA ASP A 90 6.16 -24.25 13.54
C ASP A 90 5.22 -23.14 13.06
N ALA A 91 4.64 -22.40 14.00
CA ALA A 91 4.07 -21.08 13.68
C ALA A 91 5.23 -20.16 13.31
N GLU A 92 5.46 -20.04 12.00
CA GLU A 92 6.37 -19.12 11.35
C GLU A 92 6.41 -17.78 12.10
N ARG A 93 7.44 -17.59 12.94
CA ARG A 93 7.75 -16.31 13.55
C ARG A 93 8.15 -15.39 12.42
N ARG A 94 7.16 -14.76 11.80
CA ARG A 94 7.36 -13.55 11.00
C ARG A 94 7.91 -12.52 11.95
N GLU A 95 9.23 -12.43 11.97
CA GLU A 95 9.92 -11.40 12.74
C GLU A 95 9.45 -10.05 12.20
N ASP A 96 8.74 -9.29 13.05
CA ASP A 96 8.25 -7.97 12.71
C ASP A 96 9.44 -7.07 12.35
N LEU A 97 9.62 -6.82 11.06
CA LEU A 97 10.67 -5.93 10.57
C LEU A 97 10.38 -4.51 11.06
N ILE A 98 11.39 -3.86 11.64
CA ILE A 98 11.27 -2.52 12.23
C ILE A 98 11.96 -1.51 11.32
N ALA A 99 11.24 -0.51 10.84
CA ALA A 99 11.78 0.55 9.98
C ALA A 99 12.23 1.79 10.77
N CYS A 100 13.34 2.40 10.37
CA CYS A 100 13.72 3.73 10.85
C CYS A 100 12.75 4.79 10.33
N ARG A 101 12.23 5.62 11.23
CA ARG A 101 11.28 6.70 10.87
C ARG A 101 11.88 7.78 9.98
N ASP A 102 13.20 7.99 10.07
CA ASP A 102 13.87 9.10 9.41
C ASP A 102 14.34 8.72 8.00
N CYS A 103 14.89 7.51 7.80
CA CYS A 103 15.40 7.06 6.48
C CYS A 103 14.66 5.89 5.84
N GLY A 104 13.75 5.20 6.56
CA GLY A 104 13.00 4.06 6.05
C GLY A 104 13.79 2.74 5.95
N VAL A 105 15.05 2.68 6.37
CA VAL A 105 15.82 1.42 6.42
C VAL A 105 15.16 0.46 7.41
N VAL A 106 14.99 -0.80 7.00
CA VAL A 106 14.35 -1.86 7.79
C VAL A 106 15.39 -2.72 8.50
N PHE A 107 15.08 -3.15 9.72
CA PHE A 107 15.94 -3.94 10.59
C PHE A 107 15.18 -5.16 11.13
N ALA A 108 15.87 -6.30 11.22
CA ALA A 108 15.31 -7.51 11.82
C ALA A 108 15.11 -7.37 13.34
N HIS A 109 15.91 -6.52 14.01
CA HIS A 109 15.88 -6.37 15.47
C HIS A 109 16.01 -4.91 15.91
N LEU A 110 15.39 -4.57 17.05
CA LEU A 110 15.41 -3.23 17.65
C LEU A 110 16.84 -2.70 17.87
N ARG A 111 17.76 -3.57 18.26
CA ARG A 111 19.19 -3.21 18.48
C ARG A 111 19.84 -2.65 17.21
N GLY A 112 19.45 -3.14 16.02
CA GLY A 112 19.94 -2.61 14.75
C GLY A 112 19.45 -1.19 14.48
N LEU A 113 18.17 -0.94 14.76
CA LEU A 113 17.57 0.40 14.65
C LEU A 113 18.18 1.39 15.66
N GLU A 114 18.40 0.99 16.91
CA GLU A 114 19.02 1.84 17.93
C GLU A 114 20.46 2.19 17.57
N ALA A 115 21.25 1.21 17.12
CA ALA A 115 22.62 1.45 16.66
C ALA A 115 22.64 2.40 15.45
N HIS A 116 21.70 2.25 14.51
CA HIS A 116 21.54 3.16 13.38
C HIS A 116 21.20 4.59 13.84
N SER A 117 20.25 4.73 14.77
CA SER A 117 19.84 6.02 15.33
C SER A 117 21.00 6.72 16.04
N GLN A 118 21.74 6.00 16.89
CA GLN A 118 22.89 6.52 17.64
C GLN A 118 24.07 6.92 16.73
N GLN A 119 24.30 6.18 15.65
CA GLN A 119 25.33 6.52 14.67
C GLN A 119 24.95 7.71 13.77
N GLY A 120 23.72 8.22 13.93
CA GLY A 120 23.13 9.26 13.13
C GLY A 120 22.50 8.68 11.89
N CYS A 121 21.17 8.62 11.87
CA CYS A 121 20.41 8.35 10.67
C CYS A 121 20.87 9.30 9.55
N GLY A 122 21.43 8.73 8.48
CA GLY A 122 21.99 9.49 7.35
C GLY A 122 23.46 9.92 7.46
N LYS A 123 24.17 9.65 8.57
CA LYS A 123 25.59 10.08 8.74
C LYS A 123 26.62 9.09 8.20
N LYS A 124 26.24 7.85 7.88
CA LYS A 124 27.15 6.87 7.28
C LYS A 124 26.57 6.35 5.97
N ASN A 125 27.13 6.86 4.88
CA ASN A 125 27.10 6.33 3.51
C ASN A 125 25.76 6.29 2.78
N GLY A 126 25.16 7.47 2.65
CA GLY A 126 24.10 7.70 1.68
C GLY A 126 23.30 8.92 2.07
N ILE A 127 23.89 10.12 1.95
CA ILE A 127 23.04 11.27 1.68
C ILE A 127 22.29 10.86 0.41
N VAL A 128 20.98 10.60 0.51
CA VAL A 128 20.13 10.48 -0.66
C VAL A 128 20.11 11.87 -1.24
N LEU A 129 21.12 12.16 -2.05
CA LEU A 129 21.20 13.40 -2.78
C LEU A 129 19.94 13.41 -3.64
N PRO A 130 19.13 14.47 -3.56
CA PRO A 130 17.93 14.54 -4.36
C PRO A 130 18.37 14.38 -5.82
N MET A 131 17.72 13.45 -6.52
CA MET A 131 18.09 13.12 -7.89
C MET A 131 17.44 14.14 -8.82
N THR A 132 18.17 14.55 -9.86
CA THR A 132 17.55 15.25 -10.98
C THR A 132 16.76 14.23 -11.83
N GLY A 133 15.80 14.71 -12.63
CA GLY A 133 15.15 13.84 -13.63
C GLY A 133 16.15 13.13 -14.53
N LYS A 134 17.23 13.83 -14.92
CA LYS A 134 18.31 13.26 -15.71
C LYS A 134 19.03 12.11 -15.00
N ASP A 135 19.33 12.25 -13.70
CA ASP A 135 19.97 11.16 -12.95
C ASP A 135 19.09 9.89 -12.92
N VAL A 136 17.76 10.07 -12.84
CA VAL A 136 16.79 8.96 -12.88
C VAL A 136 16.72 8.38 -14.29
N GLU A 137 16.67 9.20 -15.34
CA GLU A 137 16.69 8.74 -16.74
C GLU A 137 17.95 7.92 -17.05
N ASP A 138 19.12 8.41 -16.63
CA ASP A 138 20.40 7.73 -16.82
C ASP A 138 20.41 6.38 -16.09
N THR A 139 19.89 6.34 -14.86
CA THR A 139 19.77 5.11 -14.05
C THR A 139 18.82 4.09 -14.69
N LEU A 140 17.76 4.55 -15.35
CA LEU A 140 16.76 3.70 -16.01
C LEU A 140 17.02 3.53 -17.51
N SER A 141 18.20 3.93 -17.97
CA SER A 141 18.57 3.81 -19.38
C SER A 141 18.47 2.36 -19.84
N GLY A 142 17.74 2.14 -20.94
CA GLY A 142 17.46 0.79 -21.47
C GLY A 142 16.10 0.21 -21.07
N LEU A 143 15.37 0.83 -20.14
CA LEU A 143 13.97 0.49 -19.86
C LEU A 143 13.03 1.41 -20.65
N PRO A 144 11.86 0.92 -21.11
CA PRO A 144 10.85 1.74 -21.79
C PRO A 144 10.06 2.60 -20.78
N VAL A 145 10.75 3.49 -20.08
CA VAL A 145 10.21 4.36 -19.02
C VAL A 145 10.35 5.81 -19.45
N THR A 146 9.32 6.62 -19.21
CA THR A 146 9.36 8.08 -19.37
C THR A 146 9.51 8.72 -17.99
N VAL A 147 10.55 9.53 -17.78
CA VAL A 147 10.69 10.31 -16.54
C VAL A 147 10.07 11.69 -16.78
N CYS A 148 9.24 12.17 -15.86
CA CYS A 148 8.60 13.47 -16.00
C CYS A 148 8.26 14.09 -14.64
N CYS A 149 7.82 15.34 -14.64
CA CYS A 149 7.28 15.99 -13.46
C CYS A 149 5.79 15.67 -13.31
N ALA A 150 5.22 15.94 -12.14
CA ALA A 150 3.81 15.69 -11.88
C ALA A 150 2.88 16.49 -12.80
N GLU A 151 3.29 17.71 -13.15
CA GLU A 151 2.61 18.64 -14.04
C GLU A 151 2.62 18.18 -15.50
N ASP A 152 3.65 17.41 -15.88
CA ASP A 152 3.85 16.90 -17.23
C ASP A 152 3.25 15.49 -17.43
N LEU A 153 2.72 14.88 -16.36
CA LEU A 153 2.06 13.57 -16.46
C LEU A 153 0.77 13.72 -17.27
N PRO A 154 0.61 13.03 -18.43
CA PRO A 154 -0.59 13.15 -19.24
C PRO A 154 -1.83 12.71 -18.48
N SER A 155 -2.91 13.47 -18.61
CA SER A 155 -4.21 13.15 -18.04
C SER A 155 -4.83 11.86 -18.62
N TYR A 156 -4.36 11.44 -19.79
CA TYR A 156 -4.77 10.21 -20.47
C TYR A 156 -3.60 9.58 -21.25
N VAL A 157 -3.43 8.26 -21.10
CA VAL A 157 -2.39 7.48 -21.80
C VAL A 157 -3.07 6.52 -22.77
N SER A 158 -3.06 6.88 -24.05
CA SER A 158 -3.64 6.09 -25.15
C SER A 158 -2.71 5.00 -25.64
N ASP A 159 -1.41 5.21 -25.58
CA ASP A 159 -0.38 4.29 -26.05
C ASP A 159 0.11 3.41 -24.90
N ARG A 160 -0.15 2.11 -25.00
CA ARG A 160 0.15 1.13 -23.96
C ARG A 160 0.86 -0.09 -24.58
N PRO A 161 1.78 -0.76 -23.86
CA PRO A 161 2.15 -0.52 -22.47
C PRO A 161 3.09 0.68 -22.29
N ARG A 162 2.97 1.39 -21.16
CA ARG A 162 3.81 2.55 -20.87
C ARG A 162 4.08 2.72 -19.38
N THR A 163 5.30 3.10 -19.02
CA THR A 163 5.68 3.36 -17.63
C THR A 163 6.17 4.80 -17.50
N PHE A 164 5.68 5.51 -16.48
CA PHE A 164 6.13 6.84 -16.11
C PHE A 164 6.81 6.79 -14.75
N VAL A 165 7.91 7.50 -14.58
CA VAL A 165 8.52 7.77 -13.26
C VAL A 165 8.41 9.26 -13.03
N VAL A 166 7.62 9.62 -12.04
CA VAL A 166 7.13 10.98 -11.83
C VAL A 166 7.78 11.57 -10.60
N ASN A 167 8.48 12.69 -10.79
CA ASN A 167 8.87 13.55 -9.69
C ASN A 167 7.62 14.22 -9.15
N THR A 168 7.30 14.03 -7.87
CA THR A 168 6.15 14.73 -7.26
C THR A 168 6.51 16.07 -6.65
N ASP A 169 7.80 16.41 -6.63
CA ASP A 169 8.27 17.76 -6.29
C ASP A 169 8.26 18.65 -7.55
N ASN A 170 8.44 19.96 -7.40
CA ASN A 170 8.43 20.91 -8.51
C ASN A 170 9.46 20.57 -9.60
N CYS A 171 9.10 20.79 -10.88
CA CYS A 171 9.94 20.48 -12.05
C CYS A 171 11.35 21.07 -12.01
N ASP A 172 11.50 22.26 -11.44
CA ASP A 172 12.76 23.00 -11.36
C ASP A 172 13.67 22.54 -10.21
N GLN A 173 13.24 21.57 -9.42
CA GLN A 173 13.95 21.11 -8.23
C GLN A 173 14.37 19.65 -8.37
N LYS A 174 15.47 19.32 -7.70
CA LYS A 174 15.90 17.94 -7.53
C LYS A 174 14.81 17.20 -6.73
N GLY A 175 14.32 16.09 -7.27
CA GLY A 175 13.24 15.29 -6.70
C GLY A 175 13.71 14.51 -5.48
N SER A 176 13.06 14.76 -4.34
CA SER A 176 13.16 14.00 -3.10
C SER A 176 12.09 12.89 -3.00
N HIS A 177 11.13 12.89 -3.92
CA HIS A 177 10.03 11.94 -3.94
C HIS A 177 9.62 11.58 -5.38
N TRP A 178 9.65 10.27 -5.68
CA TRP A 178 9.41 9.72 -7.01
C TRP A 178 8.33 8.64 -6.94
N VAL A 179 7.45 8.60 -7.93
CA VAL A 179 6.35 7.62 -8.04
C VAL A 179 6.35 7.04 -9.45
N ALA A 180 6.27 5.71 -9.57
CA ALA A 180 6.16 5.05 -10.85
C ALA A 180 4.68 4.72 -11.16
N PHE A 181 4.24 5.03 -12.37
CA PHE A 181 2.94 4.65 -12.91
C PHE A 181 3.16 3.68 -14.07
N HIS A 182 2.56 2.50 -14.02
CA HIS A 182 2.62 1.53 -15.10
C HIS A 182 1.23 1.35 -15.72
N PHE A 183 1.14 1.57 -17.02
CA PHE A 183 -0.05 1.41 -17.84
C PHE A 183 0.12 0.13 -18.66
N PRO A 184 -0.45 -1.01 -18.26
CA PRO A 184 -0.32 -2.27 -19.00
C PRO A 184 -1.06 -2.20 -20.34
N ALA A 185 -0.69 -3.06 -21.30
CA ALA A 185 -1.33 -3.12 -22.61
C ALA A 185 -2.85 -3.34 -22.54
N LEU A 186 -3.29 -4.11 -21.53
CA LEU A 186 -4.70 -4.38 -21.22
C LEU A 186 -4.93 -4.15 -19.72
N GLY A 187 -6.08 -3.56 -19.37
CA GLY A 187 -6.51 -3.34 -17.99
C GLY A 187 -6.20 -1.96 -17.41
N SER A 188 -6.28 -1.87 -16.08
CA SER A 188 -6.14 -0.62 -15.32
C SER A 188 -4.67 -0.27 -15.00
N THR A 189 -4.40 1.02 -14.85
CA THR A 189 -3.10 1.55 -14.42
C THR A 189 -2.71 1.05 -13.04
N ARG A 190 -1.44 0.69 -12.86
CA ARG A 190 -0.81 0.35 -11.59
C ARG A 190 0.03 1.52 -11.09
N ILE A 191 -0.04 1.80 -9.79
CA ILE A 191 0.77 2.84 -9.14
C ILE A 191 1.75 2.13 -8.21
N PHE A 192 3.03 2.41 -8.39
CA PHE A 192 4.12 1.93 -7.56
C PHE A 192 4.79 3.13 -6.91
N ARG A 193 4.83 3.17 -5.58
CA ARG A 193 5.62 4.19 -4.89
C ARG A 193 7.06 3.71 -4.86
N LEU A 194 7.99 4.43 -5.49
CA LEU A 194 9.40 4.18 -5.27
C LEU A 194 9.70 4.61 -3.83
N LEU A 195 9.97 3.64 -2.95
CA LEU A 195 10.51 3.95 -1.63
C LEU A 195 11.87 4.64 -1.83
N ARG A 196 12.16 5.62 -0.97
CA ARG A 196 13.18 6.68 -1.08
C ARG A 196 14.65 6.23 -1.18
N THR A 197 14.92 5.02 -1.65
CA THR A 197 16.24 4.41 -1.59
C THR A 197 16.42 3.43 -2.74
N ILE A 198 17.26 3.79 -3.71
CA ILE A 198 18.02 2.82 -4.52
C ILE A 198 19.48 2.88 -4.04
N PRO A 199 19.87 2.23 -2.93
CA PRO A 199 21.27 2.02 -2.63
C PRO A 199 21.70 0.76 -3.37
N GLY A 200 22.49 0.93 -4.43
CA GLY A 200 23.32 -0.12 -5.05
C GLY A 200 22.69 -1.49 -5.33
N ASN A 201 22.48 -1.82 -6.61
CA ASN A 201 22.27 -3.18 -7.11
C ASN A 201 21.10 -4.00 -6.48
N VAL A 202 20.06 -3.35 -5.97
CA VAL A 202 18.80 -4.07 -5.70
C VAL A 202 18.01 -4.12 -7.02
N PRO A 203 17.68 -5.32 -7.55
CA PRO A 203 16.83 -5.40 -8.73
C PRO A 203 15.48 -4.78 -8.40
N MET A 204 15.10 -3.75 -9.15
CA MET A 204 13.72 -3.30 -9.16
C MET A 204 12.87 -4.45 -9.70
N LEU A 205 12.03 -5.02 -8.83
CA LEU A 205 10.98 -5.94 -9.25
C LEU A 205 9.90 -5.08 -9.96
N PHE A 206 9.99 -5.03 -11.29
CA PHE A 206 8.94 -4.54 -12.18
C PHE A 206 7.93 -5.65 -12.47
#